data_AF-A0A7G9L2I7-F1
#
_entry.id   AF-A0A7G9L2I7-F1
#
_cell.length_a   1.000
_cell.length_b   1.000
_cell.length_c   1.000
_cell.angle_alpha   90.00
_cell.angle_beta   90.00
_cell.angle_gamma   90.00
#
_symmetry.space_group_name_H-M   'P 1'
#
loop_
_entity.id
_entity.type
_entity.pdbx_description
1 polymer ?
#
loop_
_entity_poly.entity_id
_entity_poly.type
_entity_poly.pdbx_seq_one_letter_code
_entity_poly.pdbx_strand_id
1 'polypeptide(L)'
;MKMLALAFAAFALTAAQAPVTAPAALPINPPAAIAADPANKLTLNLSNGGTVVIQLRPDAAPNHVQRVQQLVSQGFYDGITFHRVIAGFMAQGGDPTGTGQGGSKLPDLTAEFNTLPHLRGTVGAARTADNPNSGNSQFYIMYVPNNSMNGEYTVFGRVIAGMDVVDSIAKGEPPAEPTKIVHASLGAAPTP
;
A
#
# COMPACT_ATOMS: atom_id res chain seq x y z
N MET A 1 23.29 70.64 -30.30
CA MET A 1 23.01 69.26 -30.76
C MET A 1 23.22 68.34 -29.54
N LYS A 2 22.27 68.29 -28.60
CA LYS A 2 21.28 67.19 -28.43
C LYS A 2 21.89 65.80 -28.58
N MET A 3 22.10 65.08 -27.47
CA MET A 3 21.45 63.79 -27.26
C MET A 3 21.51 63.33 -25.80
N LEU A 4 20.33 62.93 -25.34
CA LEU A 4 19.91 62.55 -23.99
C LEU A 4 20.42 61.12 -23.69
N ALA A 5 20.97 60.89 -22.50
CA ALA A 5 21.23 59.54 -22.00
C ALA A 5 19.92 58.94 -21.45
N LEU A 6 19.43 57.87 -22.07
CA LEU A 6 18.32 57.06 -21.55
C LEU A 6 18.85 56.08 -20.49
N ALA A 7 18.39 56.22 -19.25
CA ALA A 7 18.57 55.21 -18.21
C ALA A 7 17.43 54.17 -18.33
N PHE A 8 17.79 52.91 -18.61
CA PHE A 8 16.86 51.78 -18.50
C PHE A 8 16.81 51.32 -17.04
N ALA A 9 15.71 51.59 -16.34
CA ALA A 9 15.41 50.98 -15.06
C ALA A 9 14.78 49.60 -15.31
N ALA A 10 15.51 48.53 -14.99
CA ALA A 10 14.98 47.17 -15.01
C ALA A 10 14.18 46.93 -13.72
N PHE A 11 12.85 46.89 -13.83
CA PHE A 11 11.97 46.41 -12.76
C PHE A 11 11.99 44.88 -12.77
N ALA A 12 12.71 44.27 -11.84
CA ALA A 12 12.62 42.84 -11.59
C ALA A 12 11.32 42.54 -10.85
N LEU A 13 10.37 41.91 -11.54
CA LEU A 13 9.14 41.39 -10.93
C LEU A 13 9.49 40.08 -10.21
N THR A 14 9.77 40.14 -8.90
CA THR A 14 9.88 38.93 -8.09
C THR A 14 8.48 38.39 -7.83
N ALA A 15 8.09 37.31 -8.54
CA ALA A 15 6.90 36.56 -8.21
C ALA A 15 7.10 35.91 -6.82
N ALA A 16 6.34 36.36 -5.83
CA ALA A 16 6.27 35.69 -4.54
C ALA A 16 5.64 34.30 -4.75
N GLN A 17 6.42 33.24 -4.56
CA GLN A 17 5.90 31.88 -4.53
C GLN A 17 5.02 31.77 -3.28
N ALA A 18 3.74 31.43 -3.47
CA ALA A 18 2.85 31.14 -2.36
C ALA A 18 3.44 29.98 -1.53
N PRO A 19 3.32 30.00 -0.19
CA PRO A 19 3.79 28.91 0.64
C PRO A 19 3.04 27.63 0.24
N VAL A 20 3.76 26.65 -0.29
CA VAL A 20 3.26 25.30 -0.49
C VAL A 20 2.99 24.71 0.89
N THR A 21 1.74 24.75 1.33
CA THR A 21 1.29 24.07 2.54
C THR A 21 1.50 22.57 2.34
N ALA A 22 2.29 21.95 3.23
CA ALA A 22 2.46 20.50 3.24
C ALA A 22 1.08 19.81 3.36
N PRO A 23 0.83 18.70 2.63
CA PRO A 23 -0.44 17.99 2.71
C PRO A 23 -0.71 17.55 4.15
N ALA A 24 -1.97 17.70 4.59
CA ALA A 24 -2.38 17.35 5.94
C ALA A 24 -2.14 15.85 6.22
N ALA A 25 -1.71 15.53 7.45
CA ALA A 25 -1.49 14.15 7.86
C ALA A 25 -2.82 13.39 7.98
N LEU A 26 -2.91 12.21 7.34
CA LEU A 26 -4.06 11.34 7.47
C LEU A 26 -4.07 10.64 8.84
N PRO A 27 -5.24 10.49 9.49
CA PRO A 27 -5.33 9.76 10.73
C PRO A 27 -5.06 8.27 10.50
N ILE A 28 -4.39 7.62 11.47
CA ILE A 28 -4.08 6.18 11.44
C ILE A 28 -5.38 5.37 11.34
N ASN A 29 -6.40 5.75 12.12
CA ASN A 29 -7.71 5.14 12.06
C ASN A 29 -8.53 5.80 10.94
N PRO A 30 -9.20 5.00 10.07
CA PRO A 30 -10.07 5.56 9.05
C PRO A 30 -11.26 6.32 9.65
N PRO A 31 -11.86 7.25 8.90
CA PRO A 31 -13.18 7.78 9.22
C PRO A 31 -14.21 6.65 9.41
N ALA A 32 -15.18 6.84 10.32
CA ALA A 32 -16.16 5.81 10.66
C ALA A 32 -16.94 5.29 9.44
N ALA A 33 -17.28 6.16 8.48
CA ALA A 33 -17.94 5.75 7.24
C ALA A 33 -17.10 4.78 6.40
N ILE A 34 -15.79 5.02 6.29
CA ILE A 34 -14.85 4.13 5.59
C ILE A 34 -14.70 2.80 6.33
N ALA A 35 -14.65 2.85 7.67
CA ALA A 35 -14.52 1.67 8.53
C ALA A 35 -15.77 0.77 8.54
N ALA A 36 -16.95 1.38 8.34
CA ALA A 36 -18.24 0.69 8.37
C ALA A 36 -18.58 -0.02 7.05
N ASP A 37 -18.01 0.43 5.92
CA ASP A 37 -18.24 -0.19 4.62
C ASP A 37 -17.63 -1.60 4.56
N PRO A 38 -18.45 -2.65 4.36
CA PRO A 38 -17.97 -4.03 4.23
C PRO A 38 -16.97 -4.23 3.09
N ALA A 39 -17.08 -3.48 1.98
CA ALA A 39 -16.15 -3.59 0.86
C ALA A 39 -14.72 -3.17 1.24
N ASN A 40 -14.57 -2.41 2.34
CA ASN A 40 -13.27 -2.00 2.87
C ASN A 40 -12.71 -2.95 3.92
N LYS A 41 -13.28 -4.17 4.06
CA LYS A 41 -12.74 -5.24 4.89
C LYS A 41 -12.28 -6.38 4.00
N LEU A 42 -10.96 -6.54 3.89
CA LEU A 42 -10.33 -7.66 3.21
C LEU A 42 -10.02 -8.76 4.24
N THR A 43 -10.58 -9.94 4.03
CA THR A 43 -10.31 -11.12 4.85
C THR A 43 -9.42 -12.08 4.07
N LEU A 44 -8.31 -12.52 4.68
CA LEU A 44 -7.39 -13.51 4.14
C LEU A 44 -7.37 -14.74 5.04
N ASN A 45 -7.85 -15.87 4.53
CA ASN A 45 -7.71 -17.16 5.19
C ASN A 45 -6.40 -17.79 4.73
N LEU A 46 -5.52 -18.12 5.67
CA LEU A 46 -4.16 -18.60 5.37
C LEU A 46 -4.04 -20.11 5.55
N SER A 47 -3.06 -20.72 4.90
CA SER A 47 -2.84 -22.17 4.93
C SER A 47 -2.38 -22.73 6.28
N ASN A 48 -2.02 -21.86 7.22
CA ASN A 48 -1.74 -22.22 8.62
C ASN A 48 -3.02 -22.29 9.48
N GLY A 49 -4.20 -22.13 8.86
CA GLY A 49 -5.50 -22.17 9.53
C GLY A 49 -5.94 -20.86 10.18
N GLY A 50 -5.13 -19.80 10.10
CA GLY A 50 -5.46 -18.50 10.66
C GLY A 50 -6.15 -17.56 9.66
N THR A 51 -6.83 -16.55 10.20
CA THR A 51 -7.51 -15.50 9.43
C THR A 51 -6.91 -14.14 9.76
N VAL A 52 -6.62 -13.34 8.72
CA VAL A 52 -6.17 -11.95 8.83
C VAL A 52 -7.25 -11.03 8.26
N VAL A 53 -7.60 -9.99 8.99
CA VAL A 53 -8.56 -8.97 8.50
C VAL A 53 -7.84 -7.64 8.33
N ILE A 54 -7.91 -7.08 7.13
CA ILE A 54 -7.30 -5.81 6.73
C ILE A 54 -8.41 -4.79 6.47
N GLN A 55 -8.32 -3.65 7.14
CA GLN A 55 -9.12 -2.47 6.84
C GLN A 55 -8.45 -1.69 5.70
N LEU A 56 -9.14 -1.63 4.56
CA LEU A 56 -8.72 -0.87 3.38
C LEU A 56 -9.02 0.64 3.58
N ARG A 57 -8.22 1.48 2.92
CA ARG A 57 -8.21 2.95 3.03
C ARG A 57 -8.41 3.63 1.66
N PRO A 58 -9.62 3.57 1.07
CA PRO A 58 -9.90 4.26 -0.19
C PRO A 58 -9.79 5.79 -0.08
N ASP A 59 -9.81 6.33 1.14
CA ASP A 59 -9.51 7.73 1.43
C ASP A 59 -8.02 8.09 1.30
N ALA A 60 -7.13 7.09 1.35
CA ALA A 60 -5.68 7.27 1.20
C ALA A 60 -5.14 6.82 -0.16
N ALA A 61 -5.68 5.74 -0.73
CA ALA A 61 -5.24 5.15 -1.98
C ALA A 61 -6.42 4.52 -2.76
N PRO A 62 -7.33 5.33 -3.33
CA PRO A 62 -8.56 4.84 -3.95
C PRO A 62 -8.33 3.85 -5.09
N ASN A 63 -7.33 4.08 -5.96
CA ASN A 63 -7.09 3.21 -7.11
C ASN A 63 -6.49 1.86 -6.67
N HIS A 64 -5.59 1.86 -5.69
CA HIS A 64 -5.05 0.61 -5.13
C HIS A 64 -6.11 -0.19 -4.38
N VAL A 65 -6.99 0.47 -3.62
CA VAL A 65 -8.11 -0.22 -2.97
C VAL A 65 -9.06 -0.83 -3.99
N GLN A 66 -9.43 -0.08 -5.03
CA GLN A 66 -10.28 -0.60 -6.11
C GLN A 66 -9.62 -1.80 -6.81
N ARG A 67 -8.31 -1.74 -7.06
CA ARG A 67 -7.54 -2.84 -7.63
C ARG A 67 -7.61 -4.09 -6.77
N VAL A 68 -7.35 -3.96 -5.46
CA VAL A 68 -7.43 -5.10 -4.53
C VAL A 68 -8.83 -5.68 -4.51
N GLN A 69 -9.87 -4.85 -4.44
CA GLN A 69 -11.27 -5.30 -4.47
C GLN A 69 -11.61 -6.04 -5.76
N GLN A 70 -11.17 -5.52 -6.92
CA GLN A 70 -11.34 -6.18 -8.21
C GLN A 70 -10.64 -7.55 -8.23
N LEU A 71 -9.37 -7.62 -7.83
CA LEU A 71 -8.61 -8.87 -7.83
C LEU A 71 -9.21 -9.92 -6.88
N VAL A 72 -9.68 -9.52 -5.70
CA VAL A 72 -10.38 -10.40 -4.77
C VAL A 72 -11.67 -10.95 -5.40
N SER A 73 -12.49 -10.10 -6.03
CA SER A 73 -13.72 -10.54 -6.72
C SER A 73 -13.48 -11.52 -7.87
N GLN A 74 -12.27 -11.51 -8.43
CA GLN A 74 -11.83 -12.42 -9.49
C GLN A 74 -11.18 -13.71 -8.95
N GLY A 75 -11.09 -13.88 -7.63
CA GLY A 75 -10.40 -15.00 -6.98
C GLY A 75 -8.89 -14.99 -7.18
N PHE A 76 -8.31 -13.85 -7.57
CA PHE A 76 -6.90 -13.76 -7.97
C PHE A 76 -5.92 -14.16 -6.87
N TYR A 77 -6.23 -13.79 -5.62
CA TYR A 77 -5.33 -14.04 -4.49
C TYR A 77 -5.38 -15.47 -3.96
N ASP A 78 -6.35 -16.28 -4.38
CA ASP A 78 -6.49 -17.65 -3.91
C ASP A 78 -5.33 -18.51 -4.44
N GLY A 79 -4.63 -19.18 -3.53
CA GLY A 79 -3.42 -19.95 -3.80
C GLY A 79 -2.12 -19.13 -3.83
N ILE A 80 -2.19 -17.79 -3.81
CA ILE A 80 -0.98 -16.95 -3.83
C ILE A 80 -0.20 -17.08 -2.52
N THR A 81 1.13 -17.20 -2.64
CA THR A 81 2.05 -17.33 -1.50
C THR A 81 2.58 -15.99 -1.00
N PHE A 82 2.95 -15.98 0.28
CA PHE A 82 3.88 -14.99 0.81
C PHE A 82 5.31 -15.41 0.45
N HIS A 83 5.78 -14.95 -0.70
CA HIS A 83 7.04 -15.39 -1.29
C HIS A 83 8.27 -14.71 -0.69
N ARG A 84 8.10 -13.59 0.05
CA ARG A 84 9.21 -12.86 0.65
C ARG A 84 8.85 -12.38 2.04
N VAL A 85 9.43 -12.98 3.06
CA VAL A 85 9.05 -12.76 4.46
C VAL A 85 10.30 -12.63 5.31
N ILE A 86 10.58 -11.40 5.75
CA ILE A 86 11.78 -11.04 6.49
C ILE A 86 11.41 -10.74 7.94
N ALA A 87 11.96 -11.53 8.85
CA ALA A 87 11.79 -11.32 10.29
C ALA A 87 12.25 -9.90 10.67
N GLY A 88 11.42 -9.17 11.41
CA GLY A 88 11.71 -7.80 11.80
C GLY A 88 11.59 -6.78 10.67
N PHE A 89 10.98 -7.12 9.53
CA PHE A 89 10.67 -6.16 8.48
C PHE A 89 9.23 -6.29 7.99
N MET A 90 8.93 -7.24 7.11
CA MET A 90 7.59 -7.40 6.50
C MET A 90 7.34 -8.81 5.95
N ALA A 91 6.08 -9.08 5.64
CA ALA A 91 5.62 -10.22 4.85
C ALA A 91 5.03 -9.72 3.52
N GLN A 92 5.60 -10.13 2.39
CA GLN A 92 5.19 -9.74 1.04
C GLN A 92 4.58 -10.91 0.29
N GLY A 93 3.45 -10.65 -0.38
CA GLY A 93 2.69 -11.59 -1.19
C GLY A 93 2.02 -10.89 -2.38
N GLY A 94 1.06 -11.56 -3.01
CA GLY A 94 0.31 -11.01 -4.15
C GLY A 94 0.97 -11.21 -5.53
N ASP A 95 1.99 -12.07 -5.62
CA ASP A 95 2.60 -12.50 -6.88
C ASP A 95 2.06 -13.90 -7.28
N PRO A 96 1.35 -14.04 -8.41
CA PRO A 96 0.78 -15.32 -8.85
C PRO A 96 1.84 -16.35 -9.23
N THR A 97 3.07 -15.93 -9.51
CA THR A 97 4.20 -16.82 -9.79
C THR A 97 4.96 -17.24 -8.54
N GLY A 98 4.80 -16.50 -7.44
CA GLY A 98 5.55 -16.68 -6.21
C GLY A 98 7.05 -16.37 -6.31
N THR A 99 7.50 -15.69 -7.37
CA THR A 99 8.93 -15.42 -7.63
C THR A 99 9.40 -14.04 -7.16
N GLY A 100 8.46 -13.13 -6.88
CA GLY A 100 8.68 -11.70 -6.66
C GLY A 100 8.57 -10.85 -7.92
N GLN A 101 8.57 -11.46 -9.11
CA GLN A 101 8.64 -10.76 -10.40
C GLN A 101 7.29 -10.69 -11.14
N GLY A 102 6.27 -11.41 -10.66
CA GLY A 102 4.97 -11.44 -11.30
C GLY A 102 3.98 -10.38 -10.81
N GLY A 103 2.85 -10.32 -11.50
CA GLY A 103 1.74 -9.42 -11.18
C GLY A 103 0.45 -9.93 -11.82
N SER A 104 -0.65 -9.22 -11.60
CA SER A 104 -1.89 -9.47 -12.32
C SER A 104 -1.75 -9.11 -13.81
N LYS A 105 -2.77 -9.47 -14.60
CA LYS A 105 -2.83 -9.08 -16.02
C LYS A 105 -3.28 -7.62 -16.23
N LEU A 106 -3.59 -6.91 -15.15
CA LEU A 106 -3.99 -5.50 -15.20
C LEU A 106 -2.76 -4.61 -15.32
N PRO A 107 -2.89 -3.39 -15.87
CA PRO A 107 -1.78 -2.45 -15.94
C PRO A 107 -1.29 -2.04 -14.55
N ASP A 108 -0.06 -1.54 -14.48
CA ASP A 108 0.47 -0.95 -13.25
C ASP A 108 -0.30 0.32 -12.87
N LEU A 109 -0.25 0.65 -11.59
CA LEU A 109 -0.89 1.81 -11.00
C LEU A 109 0.13 2.91 -10.74
N THR A 110 -0.29 4.14 -11.04
CA THR A 110 0.38 5.33 -10.53
C THR A 110 0.42 5.29 -9.01
N ALA A 111 1.56 5.64 -8.41
CA ALA A 111 1.70 5.69 -6.96
C ALA A 111 0.71 6.68 -6.32
N GLU A 112 0.09 6.26 -5.22
CA GLU A 112 -0.80 7.09 -4.39
C GLU A 112 -0.10 7.35 -3.06
N PHE A 113 1.08 7.98 -3.13
CA PHE A 113 1.88 8.33 -1.95
C PHE A 113 1.05 9.14 -0.97
N ASN A 114 1.12 8.78 0.30
CA ASN A 114 0.31 9.38 1.33
C ASN A 114 1.05 9.45 2.68
N THR A 115 0.43 10.14 3.63
CA THR A 115 1.02 10.46 4.93
C THR A 115 0.76 9.39 6.00
N LEU A 116 0.14 8.25 5.65
CA LEU A 116 -0.04 7.15 6.61
C LEU A 116 1.33 6.54 6.97
N PRO A 117 1.59 6.29 8.26
CA PRO A 117 2.88 5.75 8.68
C PRO A 117 2.96 4.23 8.44
N HIS A 118 4.16 3.76 8.13
CA HIS A 118 4.53 2.35 8.10
C HIS A 118 4.78 1.86 9.52
N LEU A 119 3.71 1.62 10.27
CA LEU A 119 3.74 0.98 11.58
C LEU A 119 3.49 -0.53 11.43
N ARG A 120 3.66 -1.28 12.52
CA ARG A 120 3.23 -2.68 12.58
C ARG A 120 1.78 -2.83 12.11
N GLY A 121 1.53 -3.78 11.22
CA GLY A 121 0.24 -4.07 10.59
C GLY A 121 -0.12 -3.16 9.42
N THR A 122 0.68 -2.16 9.07
CA THR A 122 0.45 -1.35 7.86
C THR A 122 0.56 -2.23 6.61
N VAL A 123 -0.37 -2.04 5.67
CA VAL A 123 -0.42 -2.74 4.38
C VAL A 123 -0.17 -1.74 3.26
N GLY A 124 0.86 -2.00 2.45
CA GLY A 124 1.26 -1.13 1.35
C GLY A 124 1.52 -1.90 0.06
N ALA A 125 1.51 -1.17 -1.06
CA ALA A 125 1.74 -1.74 -2.38
C ALA A 125 3.23 -1.98 -2.60
N ALA A 126 3.59 -3.19 -3.04
CA ALA A 126 4.94 -3.46 -3.50
C ALA A 126 5.14 -2.87 -4.90
N ARG A 127 6.37 -2.44 -5.18
CA ARG A 127 6.80 -1.82 -6.43
C ARG A 127 8.27 -2.12 -6.68
N THR A 128 8.74 -1.91 -7.90
CA THR A 128 10.16 -1.94 -8.22
C THR A 128 10.86 -0.71 -7.65
N ALA A 129 12.18 -0.80 -7.49
CA ALA A 129 12.96 0.28 -6.91
C ALA A 129 13.11 1.48 -7.86
N ASP A 130 13.14 1.22 -9.16
CA ASP A 130 13.40 2.17 -10.24
C ASP A 130 12.14 2.85 -10.79
N ASN A 131 10.95 2.29 -10.54
CA ASN A 131 9.69 2.87 -11.00
C ASN A 131 8.67 2.98 -9.84
N PRO A 132 8.36 4.20 -9.35
CA PRO A 132 7.35 4.39 -8.32
C PRO A 132 5.94 3.94 -8.77
N ASN A 133 5.66 3.96 -10.07
CA ASN A 133 4.36 3.66 -10.67
C ASN A 133 4.26 2.21 -11.19
N SER A 134 5.03 1.29 -10.60
CA SER A 134 5.01 -0.14 -10.98
C SER A 134 4.14 -1.00 -10.05
N GLY A 135 3.34 -0.39 -9.18
CA GLY A 135 2.49 -1.13 -8.25
C GLY A 135 1.41 -1.89 -9.03
N ASN A 136 1.26 -3.19 -8.79
CA ASN A 136 0.34 -4.03 -9.57
C ASN A 136 -0.66 -4.80 -8.69
N SER A 137 -0.27 -5.99 -8.22
CA SER A 137 -1.08 -6.87 -7.37
C SER A 137 -0.39 -7.25 -6.05
N GLN A 138 0.93 -7.07 -6.01
CA GLN A 138 1.74 -7.40 -4.85
C GLN A 138 1.58 -6.38 -3.73
N PHE A 139 1.59 -6.87 -2.50
CA PHE A 139 1.48 -6.06 -1.29
C PHE A 139 2.40 -6.61 -0.20
N TYR A 140 2.67 -5.79 0.80
CA TYR A 140 3.37 -6.20 2.02
C TYR A 140 2.57 -5.84 3.26
N ILE A 141 2.82 -6.59 4.34
CA ILE A 141 2.33 -6.31 5.69
C ILE A 141 3.54 -6.08 6.60
N MET A 142 3.59 -4.91 7.25
CA MET A 142 4.71 -4.53 8.11
C MET A 142 4.70 -5.30 9.44
N TYR A 143 5.84 -5.88 9.82
CA TYR A 143 6.03 -6.49 11.15
C TYR A 143 6.42 -5.47 12.22
N VAL A 144 7.21 -4.46 11.83
CA VAL A 144 7.75 -3.42 12.71
C VAL A 144 7.61 -2.05 12.05
N PRO A 145 7.69 -0.94 12.80
CA PRO A 145 7.72 0.39 12.23
C PRO A 145 8.93 0.62 11.29
N ASN A 146 8.72 1.31 10.17
CA ASN A 146 9.79 1.72 9.26
C ASN A 146 9.55 3.15 8.75
N ASN A 147 10.16 4.14 9.42
CA ASN A 147 9.95 5.54 9.07
C ASN A 147 10.54 5.93 7.71
N SER A 148 11.55 5.22 7.23
CA SER A 148 12.19 5.51 5.93
C SER A 148 11.28 5.21 4.74
N MET A 149 10.19 4.47 4.94
CA MET A 149 9.19 4.20 3.89
C MET A 149 8.04 5.22 3.87
N ASN A 150 7.91 6.07 4.90
CA ASN A 150 6.82 7.03 4.99
C ASN A 150 6.91 8.05 3.85
N GLY A 151 5.80 8.27 3.14
CA GLY A 151 5.74 9.17 1.98
C GLY A 151 6.35 8.60 0.69
N GLU A 152 7.06 7.47 0.75
CA GLU A 152 7.77 6.85 -0.39
C GLU A 152 7.03 5.65 -0.99
N TYR A 153 5.95 5.21 -0.35
CA TYR A 153 5.14 4.07 -0.74
C TYR A 153 3.65 4.35 -0.58
N THR A 154 2.84 3.70 -1.41
CA THR A 154 1.38 3.72 -1.30
C THR A 154 0.94 2.81 -0.15
N VAL A 155 0.50 3.39 0.96
CA VAL A 155 -0.23 2.67 2.01
C VAL A 155 -1.71 2.65 1.66
N PHE A 156 -2.31 1.46 1.58
CA PHE A 156 -3.72 1.31 1.20
C PHE A 156 -4.56 0.56 2.24
N GLY A 157 -3.95 0.08 3.33
CA GLY A 157 -4.69 -0.61 4.38
C GLY A 157 -3.91 -0.85 5.66
N ARG A 158 -4.57 -1.50 6.62
CA ARG A 158 -3.98 -1.90 7.90
C ARG A 158 -4.65 -3.15 8.44
N VAL A 159 -3.88 -4.09 8.98
CA VAL A 159 -4.39 -5.24 9.71
C VAL A 159 -5.13 -4.76 10.97
N ILE A 160 -6.39 -5.19 11.12
CA ILE A 160 -7.25 -4.90 12.28
C ILE A 160 -7.57 -6.15 13.12
N ALA A 161 -7.32 -7.36 12.58
CA ALA A 161 -7.40 -8.62 13.32
C ALA A 161 -6.47 -9.67 12.71
N GLY A 162 -5.99 -10.62 13.54
CA GLY A 162 -5.12 -11.71 13.09
C GLY A 162 -3.65 -11.34 12.93
N MET A 163 -3.14 -10.38 13.71
CA MET A 163 -1.72 -9.98 13.59
C MET A 163 -0.76 -11.07 14.07
N ASP A 164 -1.19 -11.90 15.02
CA ASP A 164 -0.54 -13.15 15.44
C ASP A 164 -0.47 -14.18 14.31
N VAL A 165 -1.54 -14.26 13.49
CA VAL A 165 -1.54 -15.08 12.27
C VAL A 165 -0.50 -14.56 11.28
N VAL A 166 -0.41 -13.24 11.08
CA VAL A 166 0.65 -12.63 10.24
C VAL A 166 2.04 -12.96 10.80
N ASP A 167 2.24 -12.90 12.12
CA ASP A 167 3.53 -13.27 12.76
C ASP A 167 3.90 -14.73 12.52
N SER A 168 2.93 -15.62 12.32
CA SER A 168 3.16 -17.05 12.07
C SER A 168 3.47 -17.40 10.61
N ILE A 169 3.35 -16.46 9.66
CA ILE A 169 3.70 -16.67 8.25
C ILE A 169 5.14 -17.19 8.12
N ALA A 170 5.37 -18.20 7.28
CA ALA A 170 6.68 -18.82 7.07
C ALA A 170 7.72 -17.80 6.56
N LYS A 171 8.93 -17.83 7.12
CA LYS A 171 9.99 -16.85 6.86
C LYS A 171 10.93 -17.35 5.76
N GLY A 172 11.46 -16.43 4.96
CA GLY A 172 12.42 -16.72 3.89
C GLY A 172 12.25 -15.85 2.65
N GLU A 173 13.21 -15.95 1.73
CA GLU A 173 13.25 -15.21 0.46
C GLU A 173 13.68 -16.15 -0.71
N PRO A 174 12.87 -17.15 -1.10
CA PRO A 174 11.56 -17.50 -0.54
C PRO A 174 11.63 -18.49 0.64
N PRO A 175 10.54 -18.62 1.43
CA PRO A 175 10.41 -19.68 2.43
C PRO A 175 10.47 -21.08 1.78
N ALA A 176 10.97 -22.09 2.51
CA ALA A 176 10.98 -23.48 2.04
C ALA A 176 9.56 -24.03 1.84
N GLU A 177 8.65 -23.71 2.76
CA GLU A 177 7.22 -24.04 2.70
C GLU A 177 6.41 -22.74 2.86
N PRO A 178 6.20 -21.97 1.77
CA PRO A 178 5.53 -20.67 1.86
C PRO A 178 4.08 -20.80 2.36
N THR A 179 3.70 -19.94 3.31
CA THR A 179 2.29 -19.76 3.66
C THR A 179 1.55 -19.17 2.47
N LYS A 180 0.36 -19.71 2.16
CA LYS A 180 -0.50 -19.24 1.07
C LYS A 180 -1.81 -18.68 1.58
N ILE A 181 -2.37 -17.75 0.81
CA ILE A 181 -3.75 -17.31 0.94
C ILE A 181 -4.61 -18.44 0.37
N VAL A 182 -5.32 -19.15 1.22
CA VAL A 182 -6.26 -20.20 0.79
C VAL A 182 -7.50 -19.57 0.17
N HIS A 183 -7.98 -18.48 0.76
CA HIS A 183 -9.10 -17.72 0.23
C HIS A 183 -9.00 -16.25 0.63
N ALA A 184 -9.25 -15.35 -0.32
CA ALA A 184 -9.43 -13.92 -0.08
C ALA A 184 -10.88 -13.52 -0.34
N SER A 185 -11.46 -12.73 0.57
CA SER A 185 -12.83 -12.23 0.42
C SER A 185 -12.99 -10.79 0.93
N LEU A 186 -14.03 -10.10 0.44
CA LEU A 186 -14.44 -8.79 0.95
C LEU A 186 -15.66 -8.96 1.87
N GLY A 187 -15.77 -8.08 2.87
CA GLY A 187 -16.87 -8.10 3.83
C GLY A 187 -16.46 -8.63 5.20
N ALA A 188 -17.45 -8.78 6.08
CA ALA A 188 -17.20 -9.36 7.39
C ALA A 188 -16.64 -10.79 7.23
N ALA A 189 -15.60 -11.12 8.00
CA ALA A 189 -15.15 -12.50 8.11
C ALA A 189 -16.34 -13.40 8.46
N PRO A 190 -16.46 -14.61 7.88
CA PRO A 190 -17.49 -15.55 8.31
C PRO A 190 -17.36 -15.74 9.82
N THR A 191 -18.43 -15.44 10.55
CA THR A 191 -18.50 -15.69 11.99
C THR A 191 -18.26 -17.19 12.22
N PRO A 192 -17.37 -17.57 13.16
CA PRO A 192 -17.09 -18.98 13.45
C PRO A 192 -18.33 -19.77 13.85
#